data_AF-A0A841N7I8-F1
#
_entry.id   AF-A0A841N7I8-F1
#
_cell.length_a   1.000
_cell.length_b   1.000
_cell.length_c   1.000
_cell.angle_alpha   90.00
_cell.angle_beta   90.00
_cell.angle_gamma   90.00
#
_symmetry.space_group_name_H-M   'P 1'
#
loop_
_entity.id
_entity.type
_entity.pdbx_description
1 polymer ?
#
loop_
_entity_poly.entity_id
_entity_poly.type
_entity_poly.pdbx_seq_one_letter_code
_entity_poly.pdbx_strand_id
1 'polypeptide(L)'
;MINIESKRGIALDFIVYVIAVEDPVSSHGIHEFFLQNFDVKKPENANIENVKAKVDSLSPFFQFGSDNIILSETVNDLLSYYPKELSPQKTENLTDFTADYFEYITSFVDVDRIIVNDESVDFYDMESSIEENYNDKEINNILNAINSIITSNELYQQKKHQFESLSINQSEVSLASIIEHFENYFMLRIVAPDVYISYYASLIFSLYKRASNFLNRFIRETNGVSESFFLNKYFNSKSFSSKEYLDYQINKNEKLLFEHSFEVPQLDGVFAKNNKSFIFSLQASLKNYYSILSASELLRSVNLTCINPYQYSELNAEQSLYIMKLKYLNFLRYGDRIHSQEDKGIENNLDEFMTEKSDFIEYLKSKNFDIDEIKIVLSALSENKYSSIGIKEMEFKTDIYFFRFCYFFYIFDYFKDVVGKKFDTIASFKRITKFNKDNMRENKQQYHKYFIDIDNSHGKHFPFSTKSTNAFLSEIEYSLRIDREKLKPIPELKKY
;
A
#
# COMPACT_ATOMS: atom_id res chain seq x y z
N MET A 1 21.73 -13.13 -31.82
CA MET A 1 21.14 -12.12 -30.93
C MET A 1 19.70 -11.98 -31.37
N ILE A 2 18.74 -12.40 -30.53
CA ILE A 2 17.32 -12.27 -30.86
C ILE A 2 16.92 -10.82 -30.59
N ASN A 3 16.20 -10.21 -31.54
CA ASN A 3 15.73 -8.84 -31.41
C ASN A 3 14.45 -8.83 -30.53
N ILE A 4 14.33 -7.87 -29.62
CA ILE A 4 13.13 -7.68 -28.78
C ILE A 4 11.87 -7.34 -29.60
N GLU A 5 12.06 -6.84 -30.82
CA GLU A 5 10.97 -6.57 -31.78
C GLU A 5 10.62 -7.78 -32.65
N SER A 6 11.36 -8.89 -32.51
CA SER A 6 11.07 -10.12 -33.24
C SER A 6 10.10 -11.00 -32.47
N LYS A 7 9.29 -11.76 -33.21
CA LYS A 7 8.34 -12.71 -32.65
C LYS A 7 8.97 -13.67 -31.64
N ARG A 8 10.21 -14.11 -31.86
CA ARG A 8 10.97 -14.91 -30.89
C ARG A 8 11.36 -14.14 -29.64
N GLY A 9 11.85 -12.90 -29.77
CA GLY A 9 12.27 -12.10 -28.61
C GLY A 9 11.12 -11.90 -27.64
N ILE A 10 9.93 -11.72 -28.18
CA ILE A 10 8.72 -11.40 -27.44
C ILE A 10 8.13 -12.64 -26.81
N ALA A 11 8.07 -13.75 -27.55
CA ALA A 11 7.66 -15.02 -26.99
C ALA A 11 8.55 -15.41 -25.80
N LEU A 12 9.87 -15.22 -25.93
CA LEU A 12 10.81 -15.50 -24.85
C LEU A 12 10.59 -14.59 -23.64
N ASP A 13 10.48 -13.27 -23.85
CA ASP A 13 10.22 -12.29 -22.79
C ASP A 13 8.89 -12.56 -22.07
N PHE A 14 7.84 -12.88 -22.84
CA PHE A 14 6.52 -13.21 -22.34
C PHE A 14 6.51 -14.51 -21.52
N ILE A 15 7.15 -15.58 -22.00
CA ILE A 15 7.26 -16.86 -21.26
C ILE A 15 7.88 -16.63 -19.89
N VAL A 16 9.00 -15.90 -19.84
CA VAL A 16 9.69 -15.63 -18.58
C VAL A 16 8.83 -14.73 -17.68
N TYR A 17 8.13 -13.72 -18.25
CA TYR A 17 7.19 -12.91 -17.49
C TYR A 17 6.07 -13.73 -16.84
N VAL A 18 5.43 -14.65 -17.58
CA VAL A 18 4.33 -15.47 -17.05
C VAL A 18 4.82 -16.39 -15.93
N ILE A 19 5.98 -17.03 -16.09
CA ILE A 19 6.56 -17.87 -15.04
C ILE A 19 6.79 -17.04 -13.78
N ALA A 20 7.24 -15.78 -13.92
CA ALA A 20 7.48 -14.90 -12.77
C ALA A 20 6.20 -14.52 -12.03
N VAL A 21 5.07 -14.43 -12.73
CA VAL A 21 3.77 -14.09 -12.16
C VAL A 21 3.09 -15.31 -11.52
N GLU A 22 3.14 -16.46 -12.19
CA GLU A 22 2.42 -17.69 -11.79
C GLU A 22 3.20 -18.56 -10.79
N ASP A 23 4.52 -18.71 -10.96
CA ASP A 23 5.39 -19.50 -10.07
C ASP A 23 6.63 -18.71 -9.66
N PRO A 24 6.52 -17.69 -8.77
CA PRO A 24 7.66 -16.91 -8.29
C PRO A 24 8.51 -17.74 -7.29
N VAL A 25 9.08 -18.84 -7.75
CA VAL A 25 9.97 -19.70 -6.98
C VAL A 25 11.37 -19.67 -7.61
N SER A 26 12.40 -19.90 -6.81
CA SER A 26 13.79 -19.76 -7.27
C SER A 26 14.36 -21.07 -7.80
N SER A 27 13.69 -22.20 -7.57
CA SER A 27 14.19 -23.55 -7.85
C SER A 27 14.38 -23.86 -9.34
N HIS A 28 13.63 -23.22 -10.23
CA HIS A 28 13.85 -23.36 -11.68
C HIS A 28 14.97 -22.45 -12.20
N GLY A 29 15.53 -21.55 -11.39
CA GLY A 29 16.64 -20.67 -11.76
C GLY A 29 16.29 -19.51 -12.70
N ILE A 30 15.26 -19.60 -13.54
CA ILE A 30 14.98 -18.62 -14.63
C ILE A 30 14.88 -17.13 -14.21
N HIS A 31 14.58 -16.82 -12.94
CA HIS A 31 14.51 -15.43 -12.41
C HIS A 31 15.74 -15.01 -11.60
N GLU A 32 16.75 -15.87 -11.49
CA GLU A 32 17.93 -15.65 -10.64
C GLU A 32 19.05 -14.87 -11.34
N PHE A 33 18.78 -14.18 -12.45
CA PHE A 33 19.79 -13.42 -13.20
C PHE A 33 20.61 -12.47 -12.30
N PHE A 34 19.95 -11.75 -11.39
CA PHE A 34 20.63 -10.86 -10.43
C PHE A 34 21.09 -11.56 -9.16
N LEU A 35 20.75 -12.84 -9.00
CA LEU A 35 21.15 -13.69 -7.88
C LEU A 35 22.28 -14.65 -8.28
N GLN A 36 22.78 -14.61 -9.52
CA GLN A 36 23.84 -15.50 -10.01
C GLN A 36 25.05 -15.53 -9.08
N ASN A 37 25.54 -14.36 -8.65
CA ASN A 37 26.69 -14.24 -7.77
C ASN A 37 26.33 -14.31 -6.29
N PHE A 38 25.20 -14.89 -5.93
CA PHE A 38 24.78 -15.00 -4.54
C PHE A 38 24.68 -16.47 -4.16
N ASP A 39 25.08 -16.79 -2.92
CA ASP A 39 24.85 -18.11 -2.32
C ASP A 39 23.36 -18.26 -1.98
N VAL A 40 22.53 -18.33 -3.01
CA VAL A 40 21.17 -18.83 -2.91
C VAL A 40 21.33 -20.32 -2.75
N LYS A 41 20.86 -20.87 -1.61
CA LYS A 41 20.78 -22.33 -1.43
C LYS A 41 19.93 -22.92 -2.56
N LYS A 42 20.57 -23.25 -3.66
CA LYS A 42 20.02 -24.15 -4.67
C LYS A 42 19.73 -25.43 -3.91
N PRO A 43 18.54 -26.02 -4.06
CA PRO A 43 18.22 -27.20 -3.29
C PRO A 43 19.14 -28.32 -3.80
N GLU A 44 20.25 -28.52 -3.11
CA GLU A 44 21.09 -29.70 -3.28
C GLU A 44 20.21 -30.91 -2.97
N ASN A 45 20.39 -31.99 -3.73
CA ASN A 45 19.80 -33.30 -3.45
C ASN A 45 20.02 -33.65 -1.97
N ALA A 46 19.04 -33.34 -1.14
CA ALA A 46 19.12 -33.56 0.29
C ALA A 46 19.06 -35.08 0.49
N ASN A 47 20.22 -35.69 0.71
CA ASN A 47 20.29 -37.08 1.10
C ASN A 47 19.43 -37.25 2.35
N ILE A 48 18.36 -38.05 2.24
CA ILE A 48 17.41 -38.33 3.31
C ILE A 48 18.12 -38.81 4.58
N GLU A 49 19.28 -39.46 4.45
CA GLU A 49 20.10 -39.86 5.60
C GLU A 49 20.74 -38.66 6.31
N ASN A 50 21.16 -37.62 5.58
CA ASN A 50 21.69 -36.38 6.18
C ASN A 50 20.59 -35.55 6.83
N VAL A 51 19.38 -35.55 6.26
CA VAL A 51 18.21 -34.88 6.86
C VAL A 51 17.77 -35.63 8.11
N LYS A 52 17.66 -36.96 8.07
CA LYS A 52 17.36 -37.79 9.25
C LYS A 52 18.42 -37.64 10.32
N ALA A 53 19.71 -37.69 9.97
CA ALA A 53 20.79 -37.49 10.94
C ALA A 53 20.74 -36.08 11.58
N LYS A 54 20.43 -35.03 10.82
CA LYS A 54 20.22 -33.67 11.39
C LYS A 54 18.98 -33.61 12.27
N VAL A 55 17.85 -34.17 11.84
CA VAL A 55 16.60 -34.18 12.62
C VAL A 55 16.73 -35.03 13.89
N ASP A 56 17.38 -36.19 13.83
CA ASP A 56 17.65 -37.07 14.96
C ASP A 56 18.68 -36.47 15.92
N SER A 57 19.66 -35.70 15.43
CA SER A 57 20.60 -34.95 16.28
C SER A 57 19.94 -33.76 17.00
N LEU A 58 18.82 -33.28 16.46
CA LEU A 58 18.04 -32.16 16.99
C LEU A 58 16.85 -32.64 17.84
N SER A 59 16.40 -33.88 17.66
CA SER A 59 15.31 -34.55 18.39
C SER A 59 15.41 -34.44 19.93
N PRO A 60 16.60 -34.52 20.57
CA PRO A 60 16.73 -34.31 22.02
C PRO A 60 16.43 -32.88 22.48
N PHE A 61 16.48 -31.90 21.57
CA PHE A 61 16.26 -30.48 21.86
C PHE A 61 14.83 -30.00 21.59
N PHE A 62 14.00 -30.80 20.90
CA PHE A 62 12.69 -30.38 20.38
C PHE A 62 11.51 -31.19 20.94
N GLN A 63 11.48 -31.43 22.25
CA GLN A 63 10.26 -31.85 22.96
C GLN A 63 9.52 -30.66 23.61
N PHE A 64 9.18 -29.59 22.88
CA PHE A 64 8.34 -28.53 23.46
C PHE A 64 7.38 -27.89 22.43
N GLY A 65 6.08 -27.83 22.79
CA GLY A 65 5.05 -27.12 22.05
C GLY A 65 5.23 -25.60 22.13
N SER A 66 4.62 -24.84 21.20
CA SER A 66 4.68 -23.37 21.04
C SER A 66 6.05 -22.69 20.88
N ASP A 67 7.15 -23.28 21.38
CA ASP A 67 8.50 -22.70 21.36
C ASP A 67 9.17 -22.72 19.98
N ASN A 68 8.72 -23.58 19.06
CA ASN A 68 9.19 -23.63 17.67
C ASN A 68 8.84 -22.38 16.84
N ILE A 69 7.74 -21.68 17.16
CA ILE A 69 7.36 -20.45 16.47
C ILE A 69 8.31 -19.32 16.88
N ILE A 70 8.58 -19.18 18.17
CA ILE A 70 9.47 -18.15 18.71
C ILE A 70 10.90 -18.36 18.21
N LEU A 71 11.39 -19.60 18.17
CA LEU A 71 12.71 -19.93 17.61
C LEU A 71 12.79 -19.62 16.11
N SER A 72 11.77 -20.00 15.32
CA SER A 72 11.70 -19.68 13.89
C SER A 72 11.66 -18.17 13.64
N GLU A 73 10.84 -17.44 14.40
CA GLU A 73 10.76 -15.98 14.35
C GLU A 73 12.10 -15.36 14.72
N THR A 74 12.71 -15.77 15.84
CA THR A 74 14.02 -15.26 16.30
C THR A 74 15.14 -15.53 15.28
N VAL A 75 15.14 -16.71 14.64
CA VAL A 75 16.08 -17.00 13.55
C VAL A 75 15.83 -16.02 12.40
N ASN A 76 14.57 -15.82 11.98
CA ASN A 76 14.24 -14.85 10.91
C ASN A 76 14.57 -13.38 11.28
N ASP A 77 14.45 -13.00 12.56
CA ASP A 77 14.92 -11.70 13.05
C ASP A 77 16.43 -11.58 12.95
N LEU A 78 17.18 -12.59 13.41
CA LEU A 78 18.64 -12.63 13.32
C LEU A 78 19.12 -12.57 11.86
N LEU A 79 18.43 -13.24 10.93
CA LEU A 79 18.67 -13.12 9.49
C LEU A 79 18.54 -11.66 8.99
N SER A 80 17.69 -10.85 9.64
CA SER A 80 17.44 -9.45 9.30
C SER A 80 18.41 -8.47 9.96
N TYR A 81 18.97 -8.82 11.13
CA TYR A 81 19.99 -8.02 11.82
C TYR A 81 21.40 -8.25 11.28
N TYR A 82 21.64 -9.42 10.69
CA TYR A 82 22.92 -9.83 10.11
C TYR A 82 22.79 -10.15 8.60
N PRO A 83 22.31 -9.20 7.77
CA PRO A 83 22.05 -9.46 6.36
C PRO A 83 23.32 -9.86 5.59
N LYS A 84 24.49 -9.35 6.00
CA LYS A 84 25.79 -9.73 5.40
C LYS A 84 26.21 -11.16 5.69
N GLU A 85 25.75 -11.77 6.77
CA GLU A 85 26.14 -13.13 7.17
C GLU A 85 25.11 -14.18 6.76
N LEU A 86 23.85 -13.83 6.49
CA LEU A 86 22.78 -14.82 6.31
C LEU A 86 21.69 -14.50 5.26
N SER A 87 21.73 -13.36 4.57
CA SER A 87 21.02 -13.20 3.27
C SER A 87 21.81 -13.91 2.17
N PRO A 88 21.31 -14.07 0.92
CA PRO A 88 22.15 -14.53 -0.17
C PRO A 88 23.43 -13.70 -0.15
N GLN A 89 24.58 -14.33 0.09
CA GLN A 89 25.85 -13.64 0.23
C GLN A 89 26.50 -13.55 -1.13
N LYS A 90 27.02 -12.38 -1.48
CA LYS A 90 27.74 -12.20 -2.74
C LYS A 90 29.00 -13.08 -2.72
N THR A 91 29.07 -14.07 -3.58
CA THR A 91 30.23 -14.95 -3.75
C THR A 91 31.17 -14.33 -4.77
N GLU A 92 32.46 -14.22 -4.40
CA GLU A 92 33.43 -13.48 -5.21
C GLU A 92 33.94 -14.26 -6.45
N ASN A 93 33.60 -15.54 -6.61
CA ASN A 93 34.08 -16.36 -7.72
C ASN A 93 33.06 -17.45 -8.11
N LEU A 94 32.29 -17.20 -9.17
CA LEU A 94 31.54 -18.23 -9.86
C LEU A 94 32.04 -18.34 -11.30
N THR A 95 32.37 -19.56 -11.70
CA THR A 95 32.85 -19.91 -13.04
C THR A 95 31.75 -19.80 -14.11
N ASP A 96 30.47 -19.72 -13.69
CA ASP A 96 29.30 -19.80 -14.56
C ASP A 96 28.48 -18.49 -14.58
N PHE A 97 29.13 -17.34 -14.36
CA PHE A 97 28.46 -16.03 -14.41
C PHE A 97 28.15 -15.62 -15.86
N THR A 98 26.87 -15.42 -16.16
CA THR A 98 26.40 -14.92 -17.45
C THR A 98 26.07 -13.43 -17.34
N ALA A 99 26.85 -12.59 -18.01
CA ALA A 99 26.67 -11.13 -17.98
C ALA A 99 25.53 -10.65 -18.87
N ASP A 100 25.22 -11.42 -19.93
CA ASP A 100 24.16 -11.11 -20.87
C ASP A 100 22.83 -11.74 -20.43
N TYR A 101 21.81 -10.90 -20.27
CA TYR A 101 20.49 -11.36 -19.81
C TYR A 101 19.84 -12.35 -20.77
N PHE A 102 20.05 -12.14 -22.07
CA PHE A 102 19.44 -12.96 -23.10
C PHE A 102 20.11 -14.34 -23.17
N GLU A 103 21.45 -14.39 -23.15
CA GLU A 103 22.20 -15.63 -23.04
C GLU A 103 21.75 -16.43 -21.81
N TYR A 104 21.54 -15.75 -20.67
CA TYR A 104 21.07 -16.37 -19.45
C TYR A 104 19.70 -17.05 -19.63
N ILE A 105 18.69 -16.35 -20.14
CA ILE A 105 17.34 -16.93 -20.27
C ILE A 105 17.26 -18.02 -21.35
N THR A 106 18.08 -17.95 -22.41
CA THR A 106 18.14 -19.01 -23.43
C THR A 106 18.70 -20.33 -22.93
N SER A 107 19.42 -20.34 -21.80
CA SER A 107 19.84 -21.59 -21.16
C SER A 107 18.66 -22.38 -20.55
N PHE A 108 17.51 -21.71 -20.35
CA PHE A 108 16.29 -22.31 -19.80
C PHE A 108 15.20 -22.55 -20.86
N VAL A 109 15.09 -21.68 -21.87
CA VAL A 109 14.03 -21.72 -22.89
C VAL A 109 14.64 -21.72 -24.29
N ASP A 110 14.43 -22.81 -25.03
CA ASP A 110 14.80 -22.93 -26.45
C ASP A 110 13.69 -22.35 -27.34
N VAL A 111 13.71 -21.03 -27.54
CA VAL A 111 12.65 -20.31 -28.27
C VAL A 111 12.59 -20.65 -29.76
N ASP A 112 13.69 -21.14 -30.35
CA ASP A 112 13.72 -21.57 -31.75
C ASP A 112 12.82 -22.80 -31.99
N ARG A 113 12.59 -23.61 -30.94
CA ARG A 113 11.63 -24.74 -30.99
C ARG A 113 10.18 -24.31 -30.80
N ILE A 114 9.95 -23.15 -30.20
CA ILE A 114 8.62 -22.63 -29.88
C ILE A 114 8.06 -21.85 -31.07
N ILE A 115 8.87 -20.93 -31.63
CA ILE A 115 8.50 -20.04 -32.74
C ILE A 115 9.35 -20.35 -33.96
N VAL A 116 8.71 -20.91 -34.99
CA VAL A 116 9.39 -21.39 -36.20
C VAL A 116 9.73 -20.23 -37.15
N ASN A 117 8.82 -19.26 -37.31
CA ASN A 117 9.01 -18.11 -38.20
C ASN A 117 9.26 -16.85 -37.37
N ASP A 118 10.47 -16.31 -37.46
CA ASP A 118 10.88 -15.11 -36.74
C ASP A 118 10.68 -13.87 -37.61
N GLU A 119 9.48 -13.31 -37.54
CA GLU A 119 9.10 -12.07 -38.23
C GLU A 119 9.20 -10.89 -37.26
N SER A 120 9.49 -9.69 -37.79
CA SER A 120 9.34 -8.45 -37.03
C SER A 120 7.86 -8.16 -36.86
N VAL A 121 7.44 -7.81 -35.65
CA VAL A 121 6.04 -7.52 -35.38
C VAL A 121 5.93 -6.08 -34.90
N ASP A 122 5.07 -5.30 -35.55
CA ASP A 122 4.77 -3.94 -35.14
C ASP A 122 3.74 -3.96 -34.00
N PHE A 123 4.24 -3.74 -32.79
CA PHE A 123 3.46 -3.82 -31.58
C PHE A 123 2.99 -2.45 -31.07
N TYR A 124 3.10 -1.40 -31.89
CA TYR A 124 2.60 -0.06 -31.55
C TYR A 124 1.11 0.15 -31.86
N ASP A 125 0.46 -0.79 -32.56
CA ASP A 125 -1.00 -0.76 -32.79
C ASP A 125 -1.75 -1.32 -31.57
N MET A 126 -2.63 -0.49 -30.98
CA MET A 126 -3.14 -0.58 -29.60
C MET A 126 -4.10 -1.76 -29.26
N GLU A 127 -4.19 -2.81 -30.07
CA GLU A 127 -5.13 -3.92 -29.84
C GLU A 127 -4.52 -5.32 -30.02
N SER A 128 -3.20 -5.48 -29.87
CA SER A 128 -2.57 -6.76 -30.21
C SER A 128 -2.92 -7.87 -29.19
N SER A 129 -3.76 -8.82 -29.60
CA SER A 129 -4.02 -10.06 -28.85
C SER A 129 -2.97 -11.13 -29.14
N ILE A 130 -2.81 -12.15 -28.29
CA ILE A 130 -1.84 -13.23 -28.58
C ILE A 130 -2.20 -13.97 -29.88
N GLU A 131 -3.50 -14.06 -30.19
CA GLU A 131 -4.07 -14.76 -31.34
C GLU A 131 -3.83 -14.03 -32.66
N GLU A 132 -3.68 -12.71 -32.62
CA GLU A 132 -3.30 -11.90 -33.79
C GLU A 132 -1.81 -12.02 -34.13
N ASN A 133 -0.98 -12.29 -33.12
CA ASN A 133 0.48 -12.31 -33.25
C ASN A 133 1.05 -13.71 -33.45
N TYR A 134 0.38 -14.74 -32.93
CA TYR A 134 0.83 -16.13 -32.91
C TYR A 134 -0.26 -17.06 -33.43
N ASN A 135 0.11 -18.08 -34.20
CA ASN A 135 -0.85 -19.11 -34.61
C ASN A 135 -1.11 -20.11 -33.46
N ASP A 136 -2.20 -20.87 -33.55
CA ASP A 136 -2.60 -21.86 -32.53
C ASP A 136 -1.48 -22.82 -32.11
N LYS A 137 -0.62 -23.23 -33.05
CA LYS A 137 0.49 -24.13 -32.75
C LYS A 137 1.56 -23.44 -31.91
N GLU A 138 1.91 -22.21 -32.24
CA GLU A 138 2.85 -21.38 -31.49
C GLU A 138 2.31 -21.06 -30.09
N ILE A 139 1.04 -20.70 -29.97
CA ILE A 139 0.38 -20.44 -28.68
C ILE A 139 0.42 -21.69 -27.79
N ASN A 140 0.09 -22.85 -28.35
CA ASN A 140 0.18 -24.12 -27.61
C ASN A 140 1.63 -24.46 -27.21
N ASN A 141 2.62 -24.16 -28.07
CA ASN A 141 4.03 -24.35 -27.71
C ASN A 141 4.47 -23.43 -26.57
N ILE A 142 4.03 -22.16 -26.57
CA ILE A 142 4.27 -21.20 -25.48
C ILE A 142 3.68 -21.73 -24.17
N LEU A 143 2.41 -22.13 -24.20
CA LEU A 143 1.71 -22.71 -23.06
C LEU A 143 2.44 -23.94 -22.50
N ASN A 144 2.85 -24.85 -23.39
CA ASN A 144 3.58 -26.06 -23.00
C ASN A 144 4.95 -25.75 -22.38
N ALA A 145 5.64 -24.72 -22.87
CA ALA A 145 6.92 -24.31 -22.30
C ALA A 145 6.76 -23.77 -20.86
N ILE A 146 5.74 -22.92 -20.64
CA ILE A 146 5.41 -22.37 -19.32
C ILE A 146 5.07 -23.50 -18.35
N ASN A 147 4.11 -24.35 -18.71
CA ASN A 147 3.68 -25.46 -17.86
C ASN A 147 4.82 -26.46 -17.62
N SER A 148 5.66 -26.76 -18.61
CA SER A 148 6.81 -27.64 -18.42
C SER A 148 7.76 -27.11 -17.34
N ILE A 149 8.01 -25.80 -17.28
CA ILE A 149 8.89 -25.21 -16.28
C ILE A 149 8.25 -25.25 -14.90
N ILE A 150 6.99 -24.81 -14.77
CA ILE A 150 6.23 -24.81 -13.52
C ILE A 150 6.09 -26.24 -12.95
N THR A 151 5.63 -27.20 -13.75
CA THR A 151 5.41 -28.58 -13.29
C THR A 151 6.72 -29.33 -12.98
N SER A 152 7.82 -29.03 -13.69
CA SER A 152 9.13 -29.63 -13.39
C SER A 152 9.64 -29.28 -11.99
N ASN A 153 9.31 -28.08 -11.51
CA ASN A 153 9.61 -27.60 -10.17
C ASN A 153 8.75 -28.35 -9.11
N GLU A 154 7.46 -28.53 -9.37
CA GLU A 154 6.58 -29.26 -8.45
C GLU A 154 6.96 -30.73 -8.28
N LEU A 155 7.31 -31.41 -9.38
CA LEU A 155 7.81 -32.79 -9.35
C LEU A 155 9.10 -32.91 -8.53
N TYR A 156 9.95 -31.87 -8.57
CA TYR A 156 11.13 -31.77 -7.71
C TYR A 156 10.76 -31.61 -6.22
N GLN A 157 9.78 -30.75 -5.89
CA GLN A 157 9.31 -30.56 -4.52
C GLN A 157 8.59 -31.78 -3.95
N GLN A 158 7.76 -32.47 -4.75
CA GLN A 158 7.09 -33.72 -4.36
C GLN A 158 8.09 -34.84 -4.05
N LYS A 159 9.16 -34.97 -4.85
CA LYS A 159 10.25 -35.91 -4.56
C LYS A 159 11.00 -35.58 -3.26
N LYS A 160 11.05 -34.30 -2.89
CA LYS A 160 11.68 -33.80 -1.66
C LYS A 160 10.78 -33.96 -0.42
N HIS A 161 9.46 -33.87 -0.58
CA HIS A 161 8.46 -33.95 0.49
C HIS A 161 7.57 -35.19 0.30
N GLN A 162 8.07 -36.38 0.68
CA GLN A 162 7.39 -37.68 0.50
C GLN A 162 6.01 -37.87 1.18
N PHE A 163 5.41 -36.84 1.81
CA PHE A 163 4.21 -37.00 2.63
C PHE A 163 3.02 -36.08 2.32
N GLU A 164 3.10 -35.21 1.30
CA GLU A 164 1.94 -34.40 0.93
C GLU A 164 1.54 -34.66 -0.53
N SER A 165 0.40 -35.33 -0.70
CA SER A 165 -0.22 -35.57 -2.01
C SER A 165 -0.76 -34.24 -2.57
N LEU A 166 0.11 -33.41 -3.14
CA LEU A 166 -0.30 -32.27 -3.94
C LEU A 166 -0.78 -32.80 -5.30
N SER A 167 -2.04 -32.52 -5.66
CA SER A 167 -2.57 -32.87 -6.97
C SER A 167 -1.89 -32.00 -8.04
N ILE A 168 -1.16 -32.62 -8.96
CA ILE A 168 -0.40 -31.99 -10.05
C ILE A 168 -1.26 -31.07 -10.93
N ASN A 169 -2.59 -31.26 -10.97
CA ASN A 169 -3.50 -30.52 -11.84
C ASN A 169 -3.95 -29.14 -11.31
N GLN A 170 -3.53 -28.71 -10.11
CA GLN A 170 -3.99 -27.43 -9.55
C GLN A 170 -3.18 -26.21 -10.01
N SER A 171 -2.06 -26.44 -10.70
CA SER A 171 -1.05 -25.41 -10.98
C SER A 171 -0.74 -25.22 -12.47
N GLU A 172 -1.41 -25.97 -13.36
CA GLU A 172 -1.27 -25.78 -14.80
C GLU A 172 -1.93 -24.46 -15.20
N VAL A 173 -1.17 -23.60 -15.86
CA VAL A 173 -1.69 -22.37 -16.47
C VAL A 173 -2.62 -22.79 -17.60
N SER A 174 -3.81 -22.19 -17.65
CA SER A 174 -4.79 -22.46 -18.70
C SER A 174 -4.53 -21.59 -19.93
N LEU A 175 -5.04 -22.00 -21.10
CA LEU A 175 -4.98 -21.17 -22.30
C LEU A 175 -5.66 -19.80 -22.09
N ALA A 176 -6.80 -19.77 -21.37
CA ALA A 176 -7.49 -18.53 -21.04
C ALA A 176 -6.61 -17.59 -20.19
N SER A 177 -5.86 -18.15 -19.25
CA SER A 177 -4.90 -17.41 -18.41
C SER A 177 -3.74 -16.84 -19.25
N ILE A 178 -3.26 -17.58 -20.25
CA ILE A 178 -2.22 -17.09 -21.17
C ILE A 178 -2.69 -15.84 -21.93
N ILE A 179 -3.94 -15.83 -22.40
CA ILE A 179 -4.51 -14.68 -23.11
C ILE A 179 -4.53 -13.45 -22.19
N GLU A 180 -5.06 -13.58 -20.97
CA GLU A 180 -5.10 -12.50 -19.98
C GLU A 180 -3.69 -12.00 -19.61
N HIS A 181 -2.74 -12.90 -19.44
CA HIS A 181 -1.35 -12.52 -19.17
C HIS A 181 -0.70 -11.80 -20.33
N PHE A 182 -1.02 -12.18 -21.57
CA PHE A 182 -0.48 -11.52 -22.76
C PHE A 182 -0.99 -10.09 -22.88
N GLU A 183 -2.26 -9.83 -22.58
CA GLU A 183 -2.81 -8.48 -22.52
C GLU A 183 -2.10 -7.63 -21.46
N ASN A 184 -1.91 -8.18 -20.25
CA ASN A 184 -1.19 -7.50 -19.17
C ASN A 184 0.27 -7.22 -19.53
N TYR A 185 0.96 -8.20 -20.13
CA TYR A 185 2.32 -8.06 -20.64
C TYR A 185 2.40 -6.97 -21.71
N PHE A 186 1.47 -6.97 -22.66
CA PHE A 186 1.42 -6.00 -23.74
C PHE A 186 1.23 -4.57 -23.23
N MET A 187 0.37 -4.38 -22.22
CA MET A 187 0.19 -3.07 -21.57
C MET A 187 1.48 -2.54 -20.92
N LEU A 188 2.30 -3.41 -20.32
CA LEU A 188 3.61 -3.02 -19.78
C LEU A 188 4.60 -2.66 -20.90
N ARG A 189 4.51 -3.39 -22.02
CA ARG A 189 5.38 -3.24 -23.19
C ARG A 189 5.08 -1.97 -23.99
N ILE A 190 3.83 -1.50 -24.03
CA ILE A 190 3.49 -0.17 -24.57
C ILE A 190 4.23 0.95 -23.79
N VAL A 191 4.38 0.78 -22.47
CA VAL A 191 5.05 1.77 -21.63
C VAL A 191 6.57 1.75 -21.81
N ALA A 192 7.16 0.56 -22.02
CA ALA A 192 8.59 0.36 -22.21
C ALA A 192 8.86 -0.59 -23.40
N PRO A 193 8.75 -0.12 -24.65
CA PRO A 193 8.77 -0.97 -25.84
C PRO A 193 10.14 -1.60 -26.12
N ASP A 194 11.21 -0.90 -25.75
CA ASP A 194 12.59 -1.28 -26.07
C ASP A 194 13.26 -2.09 -24.94
N VAL A 195 12.47 -2.57 -23.97
CA VAL A 195 13.01 -3.26 -22.79
C VAL A 195 12.29 -4.55 -22.48
N TYR A 196 13.05 -5.57 -22.12
CA TYR A 196 12.53 -6.86 -21.68
C TYR A 196 11.77 -6.70 -20.36
N ILE A 197 10.46 -6.96 -20.36
CA ILE A 197 9.65 -6.90 -19.15
C ILE A 197 10.15 -7.94 -18.14
N SER A 198 10.56 -9.10 -18.63
CA SER A 198 11.13 -10.19 -17.83
C SER A 198 12.44 -9.83 -17.12
N TYR A 199 13.23 -8.89 -17.66
CA TYR A 199 14.44 -8.39 -16.99
C TYR A 199 14.08 -7.72 -15.66
N TYR A 200 13.13 -6.80 -15.68
CA TYR A 200 12.66 -6.15 -14.46
C TYR A 200 11.85 -7.08 -13.57
N ALA A 201 11.16 -8.08 -14.15
CA ALA A 201 10.52 -9.13 -13.36
C ALA A 201 11.56 -9.88 -12.52
N SER A 202 12.67 -10.31 -13.13
CA SER A 202 13.80 -10.96 -12.43
C SER A 202 14.46 -10.03 -11.40
N LEU A 203 14.52 -8.72 -11.67
CA LEU A 203 15.02 -7.72 -10.72
C LEU A 203 14.14 -7.63 -9.46
N ILE A 204 12.84 -7.41 -9.67
CA ILE A 204 11.86 -7.29 -8.58
C ILE A 204 11.77 -8.60 -7.80
N PHE A 205 11.84 -9.74 -8.48
CA PHE A 205 11.93 -11.05 -7.85
C PHE A 205 13.15 -11.16 -6.92
N SER A 206 14.32 -10.75 -7.42
CA SER A 206 15.57 -10.78 -6.66
C SER A 206 15.52 -9.83 -5.44
N LEU A 207 14.90 -8.65 -5.60
CA LEU A 207 14.63 -7.74 -4.50
C LEU A 207 13.70 -8.38 -3.47
N TYR A 208 12.60 -8.98 -3.90
CA TYR A 208 11.65 -9.65 -3.01
C TYR A 208 12.33 -10.74 -2.16
N LYS A 209 13.13 -11.62 -2.78
CA LYS A 209 13.87 -12.68 -2.06
C LYS A 209 14.81 -12.14 -0.99
N ARG A 210 15.39 -10.96 -1.22
CA ARG A 210 16.29 -10.30 -0.27
C ARG A 210 15.54 -9.45 0.75
N ALA A 211 14.36 -8.95 0.41
CA ALA A 211 13.58 -7.99 1.19
C ALA A 211 12.62 -8.67 2.19
N SER A 212 12.14 -9.88 1.89
CA SER A 212 11.07 -10.55 2.64
C SER A 212 11.32 -10.63 4.15
N ASN A 213 12.57 -10.88 4.55
CA ASN A 213 12.95 -10.95 5.97
C ASN A 213 12.83 -9.61 6.67
N PHE A 214 13.28 -8.51 6.03
CA PHE A 214 13.12 -7.16 6.57
C PHE A 214 11.65 -6.78 6.73
N LEU A 215 10.79 -7.18 5.79
CA LEU A 215 9.35 -6.95 5.89
C LEU A 215 8.74 -7.72 7.07
N ASN A 216 9.07 -9.00 7.22
CA ASN A 216 8.63 -9.80 8.36
C ASN A 216 9.09 -9.21 9.70
N ARG A 217 10.34 -8.74 9.79
CA ARG A 217 10.86 -8.01 10.95
C ARG A 217 10.00 -6.78 11.25
N PHE A 218 9.80 -5.94 10.25
CA PHE A 218 8.99 -4.73 10.37
C PHE A 218 7.57 -5.01 10.88
N ILE A 219 6.90 -6.04 10.34
CA ILE A 219 5.57 -6.48 10.77
C ILE A 219 5.56 -6.86 12.25
N ARG A 220 6.50 -7.72 12.70
CA ARG A 220 6.61 -8.11 14.11
C ARG A 220 6.90 -6.93 15.03
N GLU A 221 7.89 -6.10 14.69
CA GLU A 221 8.28 -4.94 15.51
C GLU A 221 7.09 -3.98 15.65
N THR A 222 6.38 -3.71 14.56
CA THR A 222 5.19 -2.86 14.55
C THR A 222 4.09 -3.45 15.42
N ASN A 223 3.76 -4.75 15.26
CA ASN A 223 2.76 -5.43 16.09
C ASN A 223 3.14 -5.45 17.57
N GLY A 224 4.41 -5.74 17.87
CA GLY A 224 4.94 -5.75 19.22
C GLY A 224 4.77 -4.40 19.91
N VAL A 225 4.97 -3.29 19.19
CA VAL A 225 4.76 -1.94 19.75
C VAL A 225 3.27 -1.59 19.82
N SER A 226 2.49 -1.85 18.77
CA SER A 226 1.09 -1.45 18.69
C SER A 226 0.17 -2.24 19.62
N GLU A 227 0.47 -3.52 19.86
CA GLU A 227 -0.34 -4.45 20.66
C GLU A 227 0.17 -4.62 22.11
N SER A 228 1.33 -4.06 22.47
CA SER A 228 1.91 -4.26 23.80
C SER A 228 1.07 -3.65 24.90
N PHE A 229 0.48 -4.53 25.72
CA PHE A 229 -0.24 -4.15 26.93
C PHE A 229 0.66 -3.36 27.90
N PHE A 230 1.94 -3.70 28.01
CA PHE A 230 2.86 -3.02 28.93
C PHE A 230 3.20 -1.61 28.46
N LEU A 231 3.51 -1.42 27.18
CA LEU A 231 3.75 -0.08 26.61
C LEU A 231 2.47 0.75 26.71
N ASN A 232 1.34 0.20 26.28
CA ASN A 232 0.04 0.88 26.38
C ASN A 232 -0.31 1.22 27.84
N LYS A 233 0.01 0.37 28.81
CA LYS A 233 -0.25 0.62 30.24
C LYS A 233 0.69 1.65 30.86
N TYR A 234 1.98 1.67 30.49
CA TYR A 234 2.95 2.63 31.01
C TYR A 234 2.73 4.04 30.43
N PHE A 235 2.36 4.11 29.15
CA PHE A 235 2.08 5.37 28.46
C PHE A 235 0.62 5.86 28.56
N ASN A 236 -0.28 5.07 29.17
CA ASN A 236 -1.63 5.54 29.59
C ASN A 236 -1.58 6.69 30.63
N SER A 237 -0.40 7.13 31.03
CA SER A 237 -0.19 8.40 31.75
C SER A 237 0.20 9.54 30.78
N LYS A 238 -0.69 9.85 29.83
CA LYS A 238 -0.65 10.99 28.88
C LYS A 238 0.36 10.83 27.73
N SER A 239 -0.16 10.77 26.50
CA SER A 239 0.50 11.05 25.19
C SER A 239 1.20 9.94 24.40
N PHE A 240 0.89 8.66 24.60
CA PHE A 240 1.18 7.67 23.55
C PHE A 240 -0.02 6.76 23.33
N SER A 241 -0.75 7.03 22.27
CA SER A 241 -1.70 6.10 21.68
C SER A 241 -1.01 5.33 20.57
N SER A 242 -1.29 4.04 20.42
CA SER A 242 -0.85 3.22 19.27
C SER A 242 -1.07 3.93 17.91
N LYS A 243 -2.09 4.80 17.84
CA LYS A 243 -2.35 5.71 16.72
C LYS A 243 -1.22 6.70 16.45
N GLU A 244 -0.68 7.39 17.46
CA GLU A 244 0.42 8.35 17.30
C GLU A 244 1.72 7.67 16.82
N TYR A 245 1.98 6.45 17.27
CA TYR A 245 3.09 5.64 16.76
C TYR A 245 2.91 5.30 15.28
N LEU A 246 1.73 4.81 14.91
CA LEU A 246 1.41 4.45 13.54
C LEU A 246 1.44 5.69 12.63
N ASP A 247 0.88 6.82 13.07
CA ASP A 247 0.91 8.09 12.34
C ASP A 247 2.36 8.57 12.15
N TYR A 248 3.22 8.44 13.16
CA TYR A 248 4.66 8.73 13.02
C TYR A 248 5.34 7.80 12.02
N GLN A 249 5.09 6.49 12.08
CA GLN A 249 5.68 5.52 11.15
C GLN A 249 5.18 5.73 9.71
N ILE A 250 3.91 6.07 9.51
CA ILE A 250 3.34 6.39 8.20
C ILE A 250 4.07 7.59 7.62
N ASN A 251 4.09 8.72 8.33
CA ASN A 251 4.78 9.95 7.88
C ASN A 251 6.27 9.69 7.57
N LYS A 252 6.95 8.88 8.40
CA LYS A 252 8.35 8.52 8.18
C LYS A 252 8.53 7.71 6.91
N ASN A 253 7.70 6.69 6.67
CA ASN A 253 7.82 5.83 5.50
C ASN A 253 7.34 6.52 4.22
N GLU A 254 6.39 7.47 4.29
CA GLU A 254 6.00 8.31 3.14
C GLU A 254 7.16 9.17 2.65
N LYS A 255 7.88 9.80 3.59
CA LYS A 255 9.06 10.59 3.27
C LYS A 255 10.16 9.73 2.63
N LEU A 256 10.44 8.56 3.21
CA LEU A 256 11.46 7.65 2.70
C LEU A 256 11.08 7.03 1.35
N LEU A 257 9.79 6.75 1.13
CA LEU A 257 9.28 6.33 -0.17
C LEU A 257 9.57 7.40 -1.22
N PHE A 258 9.23 8.67 -0.94
CA PHE A 258 9.50 9.75 -1.88
C PHE A 258 11.01 9.89 -2.16
N GLU A 259 11.84 9.80 -1.13
CA GLU A 259 13.31 9.92 -1.23
C GLU A 259 13.94 8.80 -2.09
N HIS A 260 13.48 7.55 -1.94
CA HIS A 260 14.13 6.39 -2.56
C HIS A 260 13.37 5.75 -3.72
N SER A 261 12.14 6.18 -4.01
CA SER A 261 11.29 5.57 -5.06
C SER A 261 11.89 5.62 -6.47
N PHE A 262 12.74 6.61 -6.74
CA PHE A 262 13.47 6.72 -8.01
C PHE A 262 14.77 5.91 -8.02
N GLU A 263 15.28 5.55 -6.85
CA GLU A 263 16.54 4.83 -6.68
C GLU A 263 16.34 3.31 -6.64
N VAL A 264 15.21 2.82 -6.12
CA VAL A 264 14.97 1.39 -5.96
C VAL A 264 13.52 1.04 -6.29
N PRO A 265 13.27 0.00 -7.13
CA PRO A 265 11.93 -0.50 -7.37
C PRO A 265 11.21 -0.81 -6.06
N GLN A 266 9.98 -0.35 -5.95
CA GLN A 266 9.16 -0.56 -4.76
C GLN A 266 8.34 -1.85 -4.92
N LEU A 267 8.52 -2.76 -3.98
CA LEU A 267 7.75 -4.00 -3.89
C LEU A 267 6.32 -3.67 -3.48
N ASP A 268 5.37 -4.43 -4.02
CA ASP A 268 3.96 -4.28 -3.73
C ASP A 268 3.29 -5.64 -3.49
N GLY A 269 2.13 -5.60 -2.84
CA GLY A 269 1.35 -6.77 -2.47
C GLY A 269 0.13 -6.42 -1.62
N VAL A 270 -0.43 -7.45 -1.00
CA VAL A 270 -1.58 -7.37 -0.10
C VAL A 270 -1.29 -8.10 1.21
N PHE A 271 -1.95 -7.69 2.28
CA PHE A 271 -1.84 -8.34 3.59
C PHE A 271 -3.07 -9.21 3.82
N ALA A 272 -2.86 -10.41 4.36
CA ALA A 272 -3.96 -11.27 4.77
C ALA A 272 -4.66 -10.67 6.00
N LYS A 273 -5.96 -10.96 6.15
CA LYS A 273 -6.82 -10.45 7.23
C LYS A 273 -6.32 -10.72 8.66
N ASN A 274 -5.38 -11.65 8.83
CA ASN A 274 -4.78 -11.99 10.13
C ASN A 274 -3.54 -11.15 10.48
N ASN A 275 -3.12 -10.21 9.61
CA ASN A 275 -1.99 -9.29 9.76
C ASN A 275 -0.63 -9.97 9.96
N LYS A 276 -0.55 -11.27 9.64
CA LYS A 276 0.64 -12.10 9.88
C LYS A 276 1.24 -12.65 8.60
N SER A 277 0.52 -12.61 7.50
CA SER A 277 1.03 -12.97 6.19
C SER A 277 0.77 -11.86 5.17
N PHE A 278 1.69 -11.76 4.22
CA PHE A 278 1.58 -10.89 3.07
C PHE A 278 1.68 -11.75 1.80
N ILE A 279 1.05 -11.29 0.74
CA ILE A 279 1.11 -11.88 -0.60
C ILE A 279 1.76 -10.83 -1.48
N PHE A 280 2.96 -11.13 -1.97
CA PHE A 280 3.68 -10.29 -2.93
C PHE A 280 2.97 -10.33 -4.29
N SER A 281 2.88 -9.18 -4.96
CA SER A 281 2.34 -9.07 -6.32
C SER A 281 3.41 -8.51 -7.25
N LEU A 282 3.95 -9.38 -8.11
CA LEU A 282 4.92 -8.99 -9.12
C LEU A 282 4.32 -7.98 -10.11
N GLN A 283 3.11 -8.25 -10.57
CA GLN A 283 2.40 -7.39 -11.52
C GLN A 283 2.19 -5.97 -10.97
N ALA A 284 1.75 -5.84 -9.71
CA ALA A 284 1.58 -4.53 -9.08
C ALA A 284 2.93 -3.80 -8.91
N SER A 285 3.97 -4.53 -8.52
CA SER A 285 5.33 -3.99 -8.37
C SER A 285 5.89 -3.47 -9.70
N LEU A 286 5.75 -4.25 -10.79
CA LEU A 286 6.14 -3.85 -12.14
C LEU A 286 5.37 -2.60 -12.59
N LYS A 287 4.05 -2.61 -12.45
CA LYS A 287 3.20 -1.48 -12.83
C LYS A 287 3.59 -0.18 -12.11
N ASN A 288 3.82 -0.25 -10.80
CA ASN A 288 4.26 0.90 -10.01
C ASN A 288 5.64 1.39 -10.49
N TYR A 289 6.58 0.47 -10.71
CA TYR A 289 7.93 0.81 -11.14
C TYR A 289 7.94 1.49 -12.52
N TYR A 290 7.26 0.94 -13.52
CA TYR A 290 7.13 1.57 -14.83
C TYR A 290 6.44 2.93 -14.77
N SER A 291 5.44 3.09 -13.91
CA SER A 291 4.78 4.39 -13.71
C SER A 291 5.77 5.45 -13.18
N ILE A 292 6.64 5.07 -12.24
CA ILE A 292 7.68 5.95 -11.70
C ILE A 292 8.75 6.26 -12.76
N LEU A 293 9.21 5.27 -13.51
CA LEU A 293 10.21 5.47 -14.56
C LEU A 293 9.67 6.33 -15.72
N SER A 294 8.37 6.20 -16.03
CA SER A 294 7.68 7.02 -17.02
C SER A 294 7.61 8.48 -16.56
N ALA A 295 7.16 8.71 -15.31
CA ALA A 295 7.03 10.05 -14.75
C ALA A 295 8.37 10.80 -14.58
N SER A 296 9.49 10.07 -14.46
CA SER A 296 10.84 10.65 -14.31
C SER A 296 11.57 10.89 -15.63
N GLU A 297 10.92 10.65 -16.79
CA GLU A 297 11.53 10.69 -18.13
C GLU A 297 12.70 9.71 -18.34
N LEU A 298 12.97 8.83 -17.38
CA LEU A 298 14.06 7.85 -17.46
C LEU A 298 13.78 6.84 -18.58
N LEU A 299 12.54 6.38 -18.73
CA LEU A 299 12.14 5.52 -19.85
C LEU A 299 12.39 6.16 -21.21
N ARG A 300 12.16 7.48 -21.36
CA ARG A 300 12.45 8.18 -22.62
C ARG A 300 13.93 8.07 -22.99
N SER A 301 14.81 8.12 -21.99
CA SER A 301 16.26 8.02 -22.21
C SER A 301 16.69 6.60 -22.56
N VAL A 302 16.01 5.60 -21.99
CA VAL A 302 16.23 4.17 -22.26
C VAL A 302 15.81 3.82 -23.67
N ASN A 303 14.60 4.24 -24.09
CA ASN A 303 14.10 4.00 -25.44
C ASN A 303 15.03 4.62 -26.50
N LEU A 304 15.66 5.77 -26.21
CA LEU A 304 16.62 6.42 -27.12
C LEU A 304 17.99 5.72 -27.19
N THR A 305 18.39 5.02 -26.12
CA THR A 305 19.75 4.45 -25.99
C THR A 305 19.78 2.92 -26.04
N CYS A 306 18.62 2.28 -25.93
CA CYS A 306 18.45 0.83 -25.72
C CYS A 306 19.24 0.30 -24.50
N ILE A 307 19.63 1.17 -23.57
CA ILE A 307 20.37 0.81 -22.35
C ILE A 307 19.40 0.88 -21.19
N ASN A 308 19.19 -0.25 -20.51
CA ASN A 308 18.37 -0.30 -19.31
C ASN A 308 18.88 0.73 -18.29
N PRO A 309 17.98 1.57 -17.75
CA PRO A 309 18.37 2.49 -16.71
C PRO A 309 18.71 1.62 -15.50
N TYR A 310 19.90 1.83 -14.96
CA TYR A 310 20.40 1.21 -13.73
C TYR A 310 20.81 -0.27 -13.84
N GLN A 311 22.12 -0.48 -13.98
CA GLN A 311 22.80 -1.56 -13.28
C GLN A 311 22.93 -1.16 -11.80
N TYR A 312 21.99 -1.56 -10.95
CA TYR A 312 22.07 -1.25 -9.52
C TYR A 312 23.31 -1.93 -8.91
N SER A 313 24.32 -1.12 -8.56
CA SER A 313 25.60 -1.61 -8.03
C SER A 313 25.44 -2.29 -6.67
N GLU A 314 24.40 -1.94 -5.89
CA GLU A 314 23.96 -2.68 -4.71
C GLU A 314 22.44 -2.55 -4.55
N LEU A 315 21.68 -3.59 -4.89
CA LEU A 315 20.24 -3.65 -4.61
C LEU A 315 20.00 -3.44 -3.10
N ASN A 316 19.39 -2.33 -2.71
CA ASN A 316 19.03 -2.10 -1.31
C ASN A 316 17.62 -2.64 -1.03
N ALA A 317 17.58 -3.88 -0.55
CA ALA A 317 16.33 -4.61 -0.32
C ALA A 317 15.45 -4.02 0.80
N GLU A 318 16.01 -3.20 1.70
CA GLU A 318 15.20 -2.54 2.74
C GLU A 318 14.47 -1.30 2.21
N GLN A 319 15.11 -0.59 1.27
CA GLN A 319 14.54 0.58 0.61
C GLN A 319 13.44 0.22 -0.41
N SER A 320 13.43 -1.01 -0.93
CA SER A 320 12.36 -1.50 -1.81
C SER A 320 11.03 -1.77 -1.08
N LEU A 321 10.95 -1.60 0.24
CA LEU A 321 9.80 -2.03 1.04
C LEU A 321 8.85 -0.91 1.45
N TYR A 322 9.11 0.36 1.12
CA TYR A 322 8.33 1.46 1.69
C TYR A 322 6.85 1.41 1.30
N ILE A 323 6.50 1.02 0.06
CA ILE A 323 5.10 0.80 -0.34
C ILE A 323 4.43 -0.29 0.52
N MET A 324 5.05 -1.46 0.66
CA MET A 324 4.50 -2.55 1.49
C MET A 324 4.38 -2.14 2.96
N LYS A 325 5.39 -1.45 3.51
CA LYS A 325 5.38 -0.92 4.88
C LYS A 325 4.22 0.05 5.08
N LEU A 326 3.97 0.96 4.13
CA LEU A 326 2.85 1.90 4.19
C LEU A 326 1.50 1.20 4.10
N LYS A 327 1.33 0.26 3.16
CA LYS A 327 0.10 -0.55 3.08
C LYS A 327 -0.18 -1.27 4.39
N TYR A 328 0.84 -1.84 5.01
CA TYR A 328 0.74 -2.50 6.32
C TYR A 328 0.34 -1.52 7.44
N LEU A 329 1.05 -0.40 7.55
CA LEU A 329 0.80 0.61 8.58
C LEU A 329 -0.59 1.24 8.43
N ASN A 330 -0.99 1.56 7.20
CA ASN A 330 -2.32 2.09 6.89
C ASN A 330 -3.40 1.06 7.20
N PHE A 331 -3.16 -0.21 6.87
CA PHE A 331 -4.05 -1.30 7.27
C PHE A 331 -4.18 -1.37 8.81
N LEU A 332 -3.09 -1.30 9.57
CA LEU A 332 -3.18 -1.33 11.04
C LEU A 332 -3.84 -0.08 11.62
N ARG A 333 -3.59 1.10 11.02
CA ARG A 333 -4.06 2.38 11.52
C ARG A 333 -5.53 2.64 11.22
N TYR A 334 -5.97 2.23 10.04
CA TYR A 334 -7.30 2.52 9.51
C TYR A 334 -8.16 1.26 9.34
N GLY A 335 -7.60 0.05 9.35
CA GLY A 335 -8.30 -1.21 9.09
C GLY A 335 -8.38 -1.55 7.59
N ASP A 336 -9.25 -2.48 7.22
CA ASP A 336 -9.68 -2.82 5.84
C ASP A 336 -10.35 -1.64 5.09
N ARG A 337 -10.17 -0.39 5.54
CA ARG A 337 -10.75 0.85 5.00
C ARG A 337 -10.11 1.31 3.69
N ILE A 338 -9.48 0.41 2.95
CA ILE A 338 -9.14 0.65 1.55
C ILE A 338 -10.36 0.21 0.73
N HIS A 339 -11.32 1.12 0.63
CA HIS A 339 -12.54 1.06 -0.19
C HIS A 339 -13.44 -0.17 0.04
N SER A 340 -14.04 -0.24 1.22
CA SER A 340 -15.13 -1.19 1.46
C SER A 340 -16.45 -0.70 0.83
N GLN A 341 -17.40 -1.60 0.57
CA GLN A 341 -18.76 -1.20 0.15
C GLN A 341 -19.46 -0.29 1.17
N GLU A 342 -19.02 -0.30 2.43
CA GLU A 342 -19.49 0.63 3.46
C GLU A 342 -19.08 2.08 3.15
N ASP A 343 -17.88 2.31 2.58
CA ASP A 343 -17.42 3.65 2.20
C ASP A 343 -18.27 4.25 1.09
N LYS A 344 -18.69 3.46 0.10
CA LYS A 344 -19.66 3.89 -0.92
C LYS A 344 -21.02 4.22 -0.29
N GLY A 345 -21.45 3.46 0.73
CA GLY A 345 -22.66 3.77 1.48
C GLY A 345 -22.55 5.07 2.28
N ILE A 346 -21.39 5.32 2.89
CA ILE A 346 -21.11 6.53 3.67
C ILE A 346 -20.96 7.75 2.75
N GLU A 347 -20.37 7.60 1.57
CA GLU A 347 -20.27 8.62 0.54
C GLU A 347 -21.65 8.98 -0.02
N ASN A 348 -22.47 7.98 -0.36
CA ASN A 348 -23.86 8.21 -0.74
C ASN A 348 -24.65 8.91 0.38
N ASN A 349 -24.47 8.52 1.64
CA ASN A 349 -25.10 9.17 2.78
C ASN A 349 -24.64 10.63 2.96
N LEU A 350 -23.40 10.96 2.59
CA LEU A 350 -22.91 12.34 2.61
C LEU A 350 -23.55 13.15 1.50
N ASP A 351 -23.64 12.61 0.28
CA ASP A 351 -24.27 13.28 -0.86
C ASP A 351 -25.76 13.52 -0.61
N GLU A 352 -26.46 12.55 -0.02
CA GLU A 352 -27.83 12.71 0.45
C GLU A 352 -27.93 13.80 1.52
N PHE A 353 -27.03 13.81 2.50
CA PHE A 353 -27.02 14.83 3.55
C PHE A 353 -26.72 16.23 2.99
N MET A 354 -25.82 16.33 2.02
CA MET A 354 -25.53 17.58 1.32
C MET A 354 -26.77 18.07 0.55
N THR A 355 -27.49 17.17 -0.09
CA THR A 355 -28.74 17.48 -0.78
C THR A 355 -29.84 17.91 0.20
N GLU A 356 -29.98 17.22 1.33
CA GLU A 356 -30.96 17.55 2.39
C GLU A 356 -30.68 18.94 3.00
N LYS A 357 -29.42 19.35 3.08
CA LYS A 357 -28.97 20.60 3.69
C LYS A 357 -28.51 21.65 2.68
N SER A 358 -29.05 21.63 1.47
CA SER A 358 -28.69 22.55 0.38
C SER A 358 -28.69 24.02 0.79
N ASP A 359 -29.72 24.49 1.52
CA ASP A 359 -29.81 25.88 2.01
C ASP A 359 -28.62 26.25 2.92
N PHE A 360 -28.16 25.33 3.75
CA PHE A 360 -27.00 25.54 4.62
C PHE A 360 -25.70 25.55 3.82
N ILE A 361 -25.59 24.70 2.79
CA ILE A 361 -24.44 24.67 1.89
C ILE A 361 -24.34 25.98 1.10
N GLU A 362 -25.45 26.47 0.54
CA GLU A 362 -25.49 27.75 -0.16
C GLU A 362 -25.13 28.91 0.78
N TYR A 363 -25.61 28.85 2.02
CA TYR A 363 -25.23 29.82 3.04
C TYR A 363 -23.73 29.82 3.32
N LEU A 364 -23.09 28.64 3.49
CA LEU A 364 -21.63 28.56 3.68
C LEU A 364 -20.85 28.99 2.42
N LYS A 365 -21.32 28.66 1.22
CA LYS A 365 -20.73 29.16 -0.04
C LYS A 365 -20.76 30.69 -0.09
N SER A 366 -21.84 31.32 0.38
CA SER A 366 -21.92 32.79 0.49
C SER A 366 -20.89 33.40 1.46
N LYS A 367 -20.29 32.58 2.33
CA LYS A 367 -19.17 32.93 3.22
C LYS A 367 -17.81 32.48 2.69
N ASN A 368 -17.72 32.15 1.40
CA ASN A 368 -16.51 31.73 0.68
C ASN A 368 -15.92 30.38 1.14
N PHE A 369 -16.74 29.48 1.69
CA PHE A 369 -16.33 28.09 1.89
C PHE A 369 -16.45 27.29 0.59
N ASP A 370 -15.43 26.53 0.24
CA ASP A 370 -15.48 25.59 -0.87
C ASP A 370 -16.17 24.27 -0.48
N ILE A 371 -16.33 23.36 -1.44
CA ILE A 371 -17.05 22.10 -1.23
C ILE A 371 -16.35 21.20 -0.22
N ASP A 372 -15.02 21.13 -0.24
CA ASP A 372 -14.26 20.25 0.64
C ASP A 372 -14.29 20.80 2.08
N GLU A 373 -14.18 22.11 2.24
CA GLU A 373 -14.35 22.79 3.53
C GLU A 373 -15.76 22.59 4.09
N ILE A 374 -16.79 22.67 3.24
CA ILE A 374 -18.18 22.41 3.64
C ILE A 374 -18.35 20.95 4.09
N LYS A 375 -17.76 19.99 3.39
CA LYS A 375 -17.78 18.57 3.78
C LYS A 375 -17.16 18.37 5.17
N ILE A 376 -16.06 19.07 5.48
CA ILE A 376 -15.45 19.06 6.83
C ILE A 376 -16.45 19.58 7.87
N VAL A 377 -17.13 20.70 7.60
CA VAL A 377 -18.13 21.29 8.52
C VAL A 377 -19.28 20.32 8.78
N LEU A 378 -19.80 19.69 7.72
CA LEU A 378 -20.88 18.71 7.82
C LEU A 378 -20.45 17.45 8.58
N SER A 379 -19.21 17.01 8.38
CA SER A 379 -18.62 15.89 9.12
C SER A 379 -18.53 16.18 10.60
N ALA A 380 -18.00 17.36 10.96
CA ALA A 380 -17.94 17.81 12.35
C ALA A 380 -19.33 17.91 13.01
N LEU A 381 -20.35 18.42 12.30
CA LEU A 381 -21.74 18.44 12.79
C LEU A 381 -22.37 17.05 12.92
N SER A 382 -21.78 16.05 12.26
CA SER A 382 -22.21 14.65 12.26
C SER A 382 -21.30 13.78 13.14
N GLU A 383 -20.67 14.35 14.15
CA GLU A 383 -19.74 13.64 15.05
C GLU A 383 -18.60 12.91 14.32
N ASN A 384 -18.09 13.52 13.25
CA ASN A 384 -17.03 12.99 12.39
C ASN A 384 -17.39 11.66 11.70
N LYS A 385 -18.69 11.38 11.48
CA LYS A 385 -19.19 10.17 10.80
C LYS A 385 -18.50 9.88 9.47
N TYR A 386 -18.11 10.93 8.73
CA TYR A 386 -17.54 10.78 7.39
C TYR A 386 -16.00 10.76 7.40
N SER A 387 -15.34 10.66 8.55
CA SER A 387 -13.87 10.61 8.60
C SER A 387 -13.28 9.33 8.01
N SER A 388 -14.05 8.24 7.96
CA SER A 388 -13.64 6.99 7.33
C SER A 388 -13.41 7.11 5.82
N ILE A 389 -14.11 8.04 5.14
CA ILE A 389 -13.96 8.30 3.71
C ILE A 389 -12.95 9.43 3.41
N GLY A 390 -12.05 9.73 4.35
CA GLY A 390 -10.95 10.68 4.15
C GLY A 390 -11.31 12.16 4.40
N ILE A 391 -12.52 12.46 4.88
CA ILE A 391 -12.89 13.83 5.28
C ILE A 391 -12.27 14.15 6.64
N LYS A 392 -11.58 15.28 6.73
CA LYS A 392 -10.88 15.69 7.95
C LYS A 392 -11.84 15.83 9.12
N GLU A 393 -11.42 15.34 10.28
CA GLU A 393 -12.20 15.36 11.52
C GLU A 393 -11.78 16.45 12.48
N MET A 394 -12.70 16.86 13.36
CA MET A 394 -12.41 17.78 14.46
C MET A 394 -12.89 17.19 15.78
N GLU A 395 -11.99 17.07 16.76
CA GLU A 395 -12.34 16.54 18.08
C GLU A 395 -12.88 17.63 19.02
N PHE A 396 -14.15 17.53 19.39
CA PHE A 396 -14.74 18.42 20.39
C PHE A 396 -14.52 17.89 21.81
N LYS A 397 -13.30 18.08 22.33
CA LYS A 397 -12.87 17.64 23.68
C LYS A 397 -13.75 18.19 24.82
N THR A 398 -14.41 19.33 24.60
CA THR A 398 -15.27 19.98 25.57
C THR A 398 -16.45 20.67 24.88
N ASP A 399 -17.50 20.99 25.65
CA ASP A 399 -18.68 21.68 25.14
C ASP A 399 -18.36 23.05 24.55
N ILE A 400 -17.40 23.75 25.12
CA ILE A 400 -16.98 25.06 24.63
C ILE A 400 -16.31 24.97 23.25
N TYR A 401 -15.67 23.83 22.90
CA TYR A 401 -15.10 23.62 21.57
C TYR A 401 -16.20 23.48 20.52
N PHE A 402 -17.22 22.65 20.78
CA PHE A 402 -18.35 22.53 19.86
C PHE A 402 -19.12 23.85 19.72
N PHE A 403 -19.29 24.60 20.82
CA PHE A 403 -19.90 25.92 20.77
C PHE A 403 -19.10 26.90 19.90
N ARG A 404 -17.77 26.95 20.08
CA ARG A 404 -16.88 27.78 19.25
C ARG A 404 -16.93 27.39 17.79
N PHE A 405 -16.94 26.09 17.50
CA PHE A 405 -17.13 25.59 16.15
C PHE A 405 -18.42 26.14 15.53
N CYS A 406 -19.55 26.00 16.24
CA CYS A 406 -20.83 26.52 15.78
C CYS A 406 -20.82 28.05 15.56
N TYR A 407 -20.04 28.78 16.33
CA TYR A 407 -19.85 30.21 16.15
C TYR A 407 -18.99 30.55 14.93
N PHE A 408 -17.76 30.02 14.87
CA PHE A 408 -16.77 30.36 13.86
C PHE A 408 -17.20 29.95 12.45
N PHE A 409 -17.96 28.86 12.33
CA PHE A 409 -18.50 28.38 11.05
C PHE A 409 -19.92 28.87 10.76
N TYR A 410 -20.34 29.98 11.37
CA TYR A 410 -21.64 30.66 11.12
C TYR A 410 -22.89 29.79 11.29
N ILE A 411 -22.81 28.68 12.03
CA ILE A 411 -23.95 27.77 12.22
C ILE A 411 -25.05 28.47 13.01
N PHE A 412 -24.71 29.24 14.06
CA PHE A 412 -25.69 30.04 14.79
C PHE A 412 -26.36 31.10 13.89
N ASP A 413 -25.59 31.73 13.00
CA ASP A 413 -26.09 32.78 12.12
C ASP A 413 -27.02 32.20 11.05
N TYR A 414 -26.68 31.06 10.44
CA TYR A 414 -27.58 30.35 9.53
C TYR A 414 -28.95 30.09 10.17
N PHE A 415 -28.95 29.57 11.40
CA PHE A 415 -30.21 29.29 12.10
C PHE A 415 -30.99 30.55 12.45
N LYS A 416 -30.31 31.67 12.72
CA LYS A 416 -30.95 32.95 13.02
C LYS A 416 -31.51 33.62 11.77
N ASP A 417 -30.70 33.70 10.72
CA ASP A 417 -30.94 34.53 9.55
C ASP A 417 -31.78 33.80 8.50
N VAL A 418 -31.53 32.50 8.30
CA VAL A 418 -32.24 31.68 7.29
C VAL A 418 -33.41 30.93 7.93
N VAL A 419 -33.20 30.27 9.07
CA VAL A 419 -34.23 29.44 9.74
C VAL A 419 -35.14 30.28 10.67
N GLY A 420 -34.79 31.54 10.94
CA GLY A 420 -35.57 32.46 11.79
C GLY A 420 -35.58 32.08 13.28
N LYS A 421 -34.56 31.35 13.76
CA LYS A 421 -34.51 30.84 15.13
C LYS A 421 -33.96 31.88 16.11
N LYS A 422 -34.67 32.04 17.23
CA LYS A 422 -34.17 32.76 18.40
C LYS A 422 -33.56 31.80 19.41
N PHE A 423 -32.39 32.13 19.96
CA PHE A 423 -31.61 31.30 20.87
C PHE A 423 -31.83 31.66 22.35
N ASP A 424 -33.09 31.94 22.71
CA ASP A 424 -33.47 32.51 24.02
C ASP A 424 -33.69 31.43 25.11
N THR A 425 -33.62 30.16 24.73
CA THR A 425 -33.85 29.01 25.62
C THR A 425 -32.88 27.87 25.35
N ILE A 426 -32.73 26.95 26.30
CA ILE A 426 -31.93 25.72 26.10
C ILE A 426 -32.49 24.92 24.92
N ALA A 427 -33.83 24.79 24.81
CA ALA A 427 -34.48 24.03 23.74
C ALA A 427 -34.13 24.54 22.32
N SER A 428 -33.74 25.80 22.18
CA SER A 428 -33.33 26.41 20.89
C SER A 428 -32.13 25.70 20.26
N PHE A 429 -31.19 25.21 21.07
CA PHE A 429 -29.95 24.58 20.61
C PHE A 429 -30.14 23.14 20.10
N LYS A 430 -31.30 22.53 20.41
CA LYS A 430 -31.60 21.15 20.00
C LYS A 430 -31.57 20.95 18.48
N ARG A 431 -31.88 21.99 17.68
CA ARG A 431 -31.82 21.91 16.22
C ARG A 431 -30.39 21.87 15.67
N ILE A 432 -29.43 22.43 16.40
CA ILE A 432 -28.01 22.38 16.04
C ILE A 432 -27.43 21.03 16.44
N THR A 433 -27.70 20.58 17.67
CA THR A 433 -27.22 19.24 18.08
C THR A 433 -27.90 18.13 17.30
N LYS A 434 -29.13 18.33 16.81
CA LYS A 434 -29.81 17.39 15.89
C LYS A 434 -29.73 17.80 14.42
N PHE A 435 -28.71 18.56 14.03
CA PHE A 435 -28.51 18.94 12.63
C PHE A 435 -28.37 17.69 11.74
N ASN A 436 -27.67 16.68 12.26
CA ASN A 436 -27.76 15.29 11.83
C ASN A 436 -28.63 14.52 12.83
N LYS A 437 -29.51 13.63 12.33
CA LYS A 437 -30.39 12.79 13.18
C LYS A 437 -29.59 11.80 14.04
N ASP A 438 -28.39 11.43 13.59
CA ASP A 438 -27.49 10.48 14.26
C ASP A 438 -26.60 11.14 15.33
N ASN A 439 -26.63 12.47 15.44
CA ASN A 439 -25.85 13.17 16.46
C ASN A 439 -26.50 12.96 17.85
N MET A 440 -25.72 12.32 18.72
CA MET A 440 -26.07 11.89 20.07
C MET A 440 -25.69 12.93 21.13
N ARG A 441 -25.08 14.07 20.75
CA ARG A 441 -24.74 15.13 21.69
C ARG A 441 -25.97 15.63 22.44
N GLU A 442 -25.91 15.50 23.76
CA GLU A 442 -26.92 16.05 24.65
C GLU A 442 -26.93 17.58 24.58
N ASN A 443 -28.13 18.14 24.63
CA ASN A 443 -28.29 19.58 24.73
C ASN A 443 -27.96 20.05 26.15
N LYS A 444 -27.02 20.99 26.27
CA LYS A 444 -26.50 21.43 27.55
C LYS A 444 -26.92 22.86 27.86
N GLN A 445 -27.28 23.10 29.12
CA GLN A 445 -27.57 24.43 29.63
C GLN A 445 -26.41 25.41 29.40
N GLN A 446 -25.19 24.88 29.31
CA GLN A 446 -23.98 25.65 29.13
C GLN A 446 -23.92 26.38 27.78
N TYR A 447 -24.52 25.84 26.71
CA TYR A 447 -24.57 26.52 25.41
C TYR A 447 -25.37 27.82 25.47
N HIS A 448 -26.50 27.79 26.16
CA HIS A 448 -27.32 28.98 26.37
C HIS A 448 -26.57 30.05 27.17
N LYS A 449 -25.85 29.65 28.23
CA LYS A 449 -25.00 30.56 29.02
C LYS A 449 -23.89 31.20 28.16
N TYR A 450 -23.21 30.41 27.34
CA TYR A 450 -22.19 30.92 26.42
C TYR A 450 -22.77 31.87 25.37
N PHE A 451 -23.97 31.59 24.87
CA PHE A 451 -24.63 32.41 23.87
C PHE A 451 -25.10 33.75 24.42
N ILE A 452 -25.64 33.80 25.65
CA ILE A 452 -26.00 35.05 26.32
C ILE A 452 -24.78 35.95 26.51
N ASP A 453 -23.67 35.36 26.96
CA ASP A 453 -22.44 36.11 27.25
C ASP A 453 -21.58 36.35 26.00
N ILE A 454 -22.01 35.99 24.79
CA ILE A 454 -21.16 35.98 23.59
C ILE A 454 -20.61 37.35 23.21
N ASP A 455 -21.36 38.41 23.51
CA ASP A 455 -20.99 39.81 23.27
C ASP A 455 -20.50 40.52 24.55
N ASN A 456 -20.41 39.80 25.68
CA ASN A 456 -19.98 40.33 26.96
C ASN A 456 -18.67 39.69 27.42
N SER A 457 -17.55 40.32 27.10
CA SER A 457 -16.21 39.83 27.44
C SER A 457 -15.91 39.75 28.94
N HIS A 458 -16.68 40.45 29.77
CA HIS A 458 -16.59 40.38 31.23
C HIS A 458 -17.59 39.40 31.83
N GLY A 459 -18.43 38.76 31.01
CA GLY A 459 -19.37 37.74 31.41
C GLY A 459 -18.66 36.52 31.98
N LYS A 460 -19.24 35.92 33.03
CA LYS A 460 -18.70 34.71 33.67
C LYS A 460 -18.58 33.54 32.68
N HIS A 461 -19.44 33.51 31.67
CA HIS A 461 -19.51 32.47 30.67
C HIS A 461 -19.08 32.97 29.28
N PHE A 462 -18.25 34.02 29.19
CA PHE A 462 -17.71 34.46 27.91
C PHE A 462 -16.93 33.31 27.21
N PRO A 463 -17.30 32.92 25.98
CA PRO A 463 -16.76 31.72 25.36
C PRO A 463 -15.38 31.92 24.72
N PHE A 464 -14.85 33.15 24.61
CA PHE A 464 -13.64 33.44 23.84
C PHE A 464 -12.48 33.97 24.70
N SER A 465 -11.78 33.10 25.44
CA SER A 465 -10.51 33.52 26.08
C SER A 465 -9.35 33.47 25.09
N THR A 466 -8.48 34.47 25.10
CA THR A 466 -7.38 34.64 24.10
C THR A 466 -6.56 33.36 23.91
N LYS A 467 -6.08 32.76 25.01
CA LYS A 467 -5.23 31.57 24.95
C LYS A 467 -5.93 30.37 24.31
N SER A 468 -7.12 30.04 24.77
CA SER A 468 -7.81 28.83 24.31
C SER A 468 -8.49 29.01 22.95
N THR A 469 -8.86 30.23 22.60
CA THR A 469 -9.45 30.54 21.29
C THR A 469 -8.38 30.54 20.21
N ASN A 470 -7.19 31.09 20.48
CA ASN A 470 -6.07 31.02 19.53
C ASN A 470 -5.64 29.57 19.28
N ALA A 471 -5.57 28.74 20.32
CA ALA A 471 -5.27 27.31 20.15
C ALA A 471 -6.31 26.61 19.26
N PHE A 472 -7.60 26.90 19.45
CA PHE A 472 -8.69 26.36 18.63
C PHE A 472 -8.61 26.83 17.18
N LEU A 473 -8.32 28.11 16.94
CA LEU A 473 -8.19 28.65 15.58
C LEU A 473 -6.95 28.10 14.86
N SER A 474 -5.83 27.94 15.56
CA SER A 474 -4.65 27.28 14.99
C SER A 474 -4.94 25.82 14.64
N GLU A 475 -5.71 25.09 15.45
CA GLU A 475 -6.14 23.73 15.10
C GLU A 475 -6.95 23.69 13.79
N ILE A 476 -7.79 24.69 13.53
CA ILE A 476 -8.52 24.81 12.26
C ILE A 476 -7.57 25.06 11.09
N GLU A 477 -6.65 26.02 11.21
CA GLU A 477 -5.69 26.35 10.14
C GLU A 477 -4.75 25.18 9.85
N TYR A 478 -4.13 24.58 10.88
CA TYR A 478 -3.13 23.53 10.70
C TYR A 478 -3.74 22.18 10.36
N SER A 479 -4.79 21.75 11.09
CA SER A 479 -5.35 20.41 10.92
C SER A 479 -6.36 20.39 9.78
N LEU A 480 -7.29 21.35 9.72
CA LEU A 480 -8.36 21.36 8.72
C LEU A 480 -7.92 22.02 7.41
N ARG A 481 -6.88 22.86 7.42
CA ARG A 481 -6.42 23.69 6.28
C ARG A 481 -7.51 24.66 5.80
N ILE A 482 -8.23 25.25 6.74
CA ILE A 482 -9.26 26.27 6.46
C ILE A 482 -8.70 27.62 6.90
N ASP A 483 -8.70 28.58 5.99
CA ASP A 483 -8.18 29.92 6.25
C ASP A 483 -9.01 30.64 7.31
N ARG A 484 -8.33 31.21 8.31
CA ARG A 484 -8.97 31.93 9.41
C ARG A 484 -9.80 33.13 8.95
N GLU A 485 -9.45 33.75 7.82
CA GLU A 485 -10.18 34.88 7.24
C GLU A 485 -11.62 34.53 6.83
N LYS A 486 -11.89 33.25 6.54
CA LYS A 486 -13.24 32.78 6.23
C LYS A 486 -14.10 32.67 7.49
N LEU A 487 -13.49 32.46 8.67
CA LEU A 487 -14.20 32.23 9.92
C LEU A 487 -14.81 33.51 10.49
N LYS A 488 -15.89 33.36 11.28
CA LYS A 488 -16.56 34.48 11.93
C LYS A 488 -15.61 35.22 12.89
N PRO A 489 -15.49 36.55 12.81
CA PRO A 489 -14.65 37.30 13.75
C PRO A 489 -15.20 37.19 15.18
N ILE A 490 -14.32 37.24 16.17
CA ILE A 490 -14.72 37.35 17.58
C ILE A 490 -15.32 38.75 17.77
N PRO A 491 -16.44 38.90 18.52
CA PRO A 491 -17.03 40.22 18.75
C PRO A 491 -16.00 41.15 19.38
N GLU A 492 -15.86 42.36 18.83
CA GLU A 492 -14.85 43.31 19.30
C GLU A 492 -15.04 43.59 20.79
N LEU A 493 -13.95 43.41 21.56
CA LEU A 493 -13.88 43.83 22.95
C LEU A 493 -14.09 45.34 22.99
N LYS A 494 -15.25 45.81 23.47
CA LYS A 494 -15.40 47.22 23.84
C LYS A 494 -14.36 47.52 24.92
N LYS A 495 -13.25 48.17 24.53
CA LYS A 495 -12.33 48.80 25.47
C LYS A 495 -13.11 49.97 26.09
N TYR A 496 -13.50 49.83 27.35
CA TYR A 496 -13.96 50.95 28.16
C TYR A 496 -12.77 51.67 28.77
#